data_AF-A0AA92UMV0-F1
#
_entry.id   AF-A0AA92UMV0-F1
#
_cell.length_a   1.000
_cell.length_b   1.000
_cell.length_c   1.000
_cell.angle_alpha   90.00
_cell.angle_beta   90.00
_cell.angle_gamma   90.00
#
_symmetry.space_group_name_H-M   'P 1'
#
loop_
_entity.id
_entity.type
_entity.pdbx_description
1 polymer ?
#
loop_
_entity_poly.entity_id
_entity_poly.type
_entity_poly.pdbx_seq_one_letter_code
_entity_poly.pdbx_strand_id
1 'polypeptide(L)'
;MKKAYLLFLAAMLSTATFADNKQTVKVDGQVIDKTVTEITFDGDNVVLQYSDNTSDQADMSLVTLSFTYQTTGISQIEDIKKALQGKVYNLLGQCVGKSPKGLSKGVYIINGKKVIIK
;
A
#
# COMPACT_ATOMS: atom_id res chain seq x y z
N MET A 1 -8.10 6.69 -45.36
CA MET A 1 -7.94 7.67 -44.27
C MET A 1 -8.22 7.13 -42.87
N LYS A 2 -9.12 6.15 -42.67
CA LYS A 2 -9.47 5.64 -41.32
C LYS A 2 -8.39 4.77 -40.62
N LYS A 3 -7.53 4.09 -41.38
CA LYS A 3 -6.48 3.19 -40.83
C LYS A 3 -5.27 3.93 -40.25
N ALA A 4 -4.96 5.13 -40.74
CA ALA A 4 -3.86 5.96 -40.22
C ALA A 4 -4.18 6.54 -38.83
N TYR A 5 -5.45 6.86 -38.58
CA TYR A 5 -5.91 7.32 -37.27
C TYR A 5 -5.78 6.26 -36.17
N LEU A 6 -5.96 4.98 -36.50
CA LEU A 6 -5.80 3.88 -35.54
C LEU A 6 -4.34 3.69 -35.11
N LEU A 7 -3.37 3.92 -36.00
CA LEU A 7 -1.94 3.88 -35.68
C LEU A 7 -1.52 5.07 -34.81
N PHE A 8 -2.08 6.26 -35.06
CA PHE A 8 -1.81 7.44 -34.23
C PHE A 8 -2.43 7.33 -32.83
N LEU A 9 -3.59 6.67 -32.72
CA LEU A 9 -4.24 6.40 -31.44
C LEU A 9 -3.46 5.38 -30.61
N ALA A 10 -2.92 4.32 -31.23
CA ALA A 10 -2.14 3.30 -30.54
C ALA A 10 -0.80 3.83 -29.97
N ALA A 11 -0.18 4.82 -30.62
CA ALA A 11 1.06 5.44 -30.14
C ALA A 11 0.87 6.29 -28.86
N MET A 12 -0.36 6.72 -28.57
CA MET A 12 -0.67 7.51 -27.37
C MET A 12 -1.02 6.65 -26.14
N LEU A 13 -1.07 5.32 -26.26
CA LEU A 13 -1.52 4.42 -25.18
C LEU A 13 -0.40 3.82 -24.31
N SER A 14 0.87 4.17 -24.52
CA SER A 14 1.99 3.54 -23.81
C SER A 14 2.80 4.49 -22.93
N THR A 15 2.14 5.28 -22.09
CA THR A 15 2.86 5.93 -20.97
C THR A 15 3.05 4.90 -19.87
N ALA A 16 4.25 4.34 -19.77
CA ALA A 16 4.63 3.56 -18.61
C ALA A 16 4.68 4.49 -17.39
N THR A 17 3.73 4.34 -16.48
CA THR A 17 3.81 4.99 -15.16
C THR A 17 4.67 4.10 -14.27
N PHE A 18 5.91 4.50 -14.04
CA PHE A 18 6.75 3.84 -13.05
C PHE A 18 6.31 4.30 -11.66
N ALA A 19 6.24 3.36 -10.71
CA ALA A 19 6.03 3.71 -9.31
C ALA A 19 7.23 4.53 -8.83
N ASP A 20 6.95 5.68 -8.22
CA ASP A 20 7.97 6.58 -7.73
C ASP A 20 8.66 5.96 -6.50
N ASN A 21 9.98 5.80 -6.55
CA ASN A 21 10.78 5.27 -5.44
C ASN A 21 10.93 6.36 -4.37
N LYS A 22 10.10 6.29 -3.33
CA LYS A 22 10.10 7.25 -2.20
C LYS A 22 11.13 6.94 -1.12
N GLN A 23 12.26 6.34 -1.49
CA GLN A 23 13.37 6.08 -0.58
C GLN A 23 14.26 7.32 -0.53
N THR A 24 14.57 7.78 0.68
CA THR A 24 15.58 8.81 0.93
C THR A 24 16.68 8.19 1.77
N VAL A 25 17.91 8.24 1.26
CA VAL A 25 19.10 7.72 1.93
C VAL A 25 19.98 8.90 2.30
N LYS A 26 20.45 8.93 3.54
CA LYS A 26 21.49 9.84 3.99
C LYS A 26 22.65 9.08 4.59
N VAL A 27 23.87 9.47 4.24
CA VAL A 27 25.11 9.00 4.87
C VAL A 27 25.83 10.24 5.39
N ASP A 28 26.12 10.26 6.68
CA ASP A 28 26.72 11.42 7.36
C ASP A 28 25.94 12.73 7.10
N GLY A 29 24.61 12.63 7.13
CA GLY A 29 23.69 13.74 6.85
C GLY A 29 23.56 14.16 5.38
N GLN A 30 24.43 13.68 4.48
CA GLN A 30 24.37 13.97 3.05
C GLN A 30 23.39 13.04 2.34
N VAL A 31 22.50 13.61 1.52
CA VAL A 31 21.56 12.84 0.71
C VAL A 31 22.30 12.12 -0.41
N ILE A 32 22.06 10.82 -0.53
CA ILE A 32 22.53 9.99 -1.63
C ILE A 32 21.40 9.84 -2.65
N ASP A 33 21.63 10.31 -3.88
CA ASP A 33 20.68 10.21 -4.99
C ASP A 33 20.76 8.83 -5.67
N LYS A 34 20.54 7.77 -4.88
CA LYS A 34 20.53 6.37 -5.34
C LYS A 34 19.48 5.58 -4.58
N THR A 35 18.97 4.53 -5.21
CA THR A 35 18.10 3.56 -4.54
C THR A 35 18.95 2.43 -3.96
N VAL A 36 18.87 2.20 -2.65
CA VAL A 36 19.47 1.04 -1.98
C VAL A 36 18.61 -0.20 -2.24
N THR A 37 19.23 -1.25 -2.76
CA THR A 37 18.61 -2.53 -3.13
C THR A 37 18.95 -3.65 -2.16
N GLU A 38 20.11 -3.57 -1.50
CA GLU A 38 20.54 -4.53 -0.47
C GLU A 38 21.31 -3.80 0.63
N ILE A 39 21.13 -4.28 1.86
CA ILE A 39 21.81 -3.78 3.06
C ILE A 39 22.45 -5.00 3.72
N THR A 40 23.76 -4.96 3.92
CA THR A 40 24.48 -5.97 4.71
C THR A 40 25.25 -5.30 5.84
N PHE A 41 25.62 -6.07 6.85
CA PHE A 41 26.30 -5.57 8.04
C PHE A 41 27.64 -6.26 8.19
N ASP A 42 28.68 -5.46 8.44
CA ASP A 42 30.05 -5.92 8.69
C ASP A 42 30.57 -5.23 9.96
N GLY A 43 30.40 -5.92 11.09
CA GLY A 43 30.64 -5.35 12.41
C GLY A 43 29.73 -4.14 12.67
N ASP A 44 30.36 -2.99 12.96
CA ASP A 44 29.66 -1.72 13.22
C ASP A 44 29.32 -0.94 11.93
N ASN A 45 29.76 -1.44 10.77
CA ASN A 45 29.50 -0.82 9.49
C ASN A 45 28.30 -1.46 8.79
N VAL A 46 27.67 -0.66 7.93
CA VAL A 46 26.67 -1.10 6.96
C VAL A 46 27.23 -0.97 5.56
N VAL A 47 26.97 -1.97 4.72
CA VAL A 47 27.25 -1.93 3.27
C VAL A 47 25.92 -1.77 2.55
N LEU A 48 25.82 -0.70 1.77
CA LEU A 48 24.65 -0.33 0.99
C LEU A 48 24.92 -0.64 -0.48
N GLN A 49 24.22 -1.62 -1.04
CA GLN A 49 24.22 -1.84 -2.49
C GLN A 49 23.14 -1.00 -3.14
N TYR A 50 23.49 -0.36 -4.24
CA TYR A 50 22.60 0.52 -4.98
C TYR A 50 22.10 -0.12 -6.28
N SER A 51 21.00 0.42 -6.81
CA SER A 51 20.38 -0.02 -8.07
C SER A 51 21.26 0.17 -9.32
N ASP A 52 22.28 1.03 -9.24
CA ASP A 52 23.28 1.22 -10.30
C ASP A 52 24.45 0.21 -10.20
N ASN A 53 24.34 -0.79 -9.31
CA ASN A 53 25.36 -1.80 -9.00
C ASN A 53 26.62 -1.25 -8.31
N THR A 54 26.57 -0.02 -7.79
CA THR A 54 27.63 0.50 -6.91
C THR A 54 27.34 0.14 -5.46
N SER A 55 28.34 0.34 -4.60
CA SER A 55 28.29 0.06 -3.17
C SER A 55 28.88 1.21 -2.37
N ASP A 56 28.41 1.40 -1.14
CA ASP A 56 29.06 2.26 -0.16
C ASP A 56 29.11 1.56 1.21
N GLN A 57 30.15 1.86 1.99
CA GLN A 57 30.31 1.33 3.34
C GLN A 57 30.47 2.50 4.32
N ALA A 58 29.61 2.53 5.34
CA ALA A 58 29.60 3.58 6.33
C ALA A 58 29.33 3.04 7.74
N ASP A 59 29.72 3.81 8.75
CA ASP A 59 29.32 3.54 10.13
C ASP A 59 27.80 3.54 10.23
N MET A 60 27.23 2.51 10.86
CA MET A 60 25.78 2.34 10.96
C MET A 60 25.08 3.52 11.64
N SER A 61 25.75 4.23 12.54
CA SER A 61 25.22 5.40 13.23
C SER A 61 25.02 6.62 12.32
N LEU A 62 25.71 6.66 11.17
CA LEU A 62 25.67 7.77 10.22
C LEU A 62 24.66 7.56 9.09
N VAL A 63 24.06 6.38 9.00
CA VAL A 63 23.15 6.02 7.91
C VAL A 63 21.70 6.18 8.33
N THR A 64 20.93 6.93 7.53
CA THR A 64 19.48 7.05 7.67
C THR A 64 18.79 6.61 6.39
N LEU A 65 17.88 5.64 6.52
CA LEU A 65 16.93 5.27 5.46
C LEU A 65 15.53 5.74 5.86
N SER A 66 14.90 6.53 5.00
CA SER A 66 13.53 7.00 5.18
C SER A 66 12.68 6.59 3.98
N PHE A 67 11.48 6.11 4.24
CA PHE A 67 10.54 5.70 3.21
C PHE A 67 9.25 6.50 3.36
N THR A 68 8.95 7.37 2.40
CA THR A 68 7.75 8.22 2.46
C THR A 68 6.68 7.69 1.51
N TYR A 69 5.88 6.76 2.00
CA TYR A 69 4.72 6.30 1.24
C TYR A 69 3.50 7.16 1.55
N GLN A 70 2.69 7.46 0.54
CA GLN A 70 1.31 7.82 0.82
C GLN A 70 0.60 6.56 1.33
N THR A 71 -0.13 6.68 2.45
CA THR A 71 -0.94 5.59 2.96
C THR A 71 -1.98 5.22 1.90
N THR A 72 -1.78 4.09 1.21
CA THR A 72 -2.81 3.47 0.36
C THR A 72 -3.85 2.70 1.19
N GLY A 73 -3.71 2.70 2.51
CA GLY A 73 -4.65 2.11 3.46
C GLY A 73 -6.00 2.84 3.50
N ILE A 74 -7.01 2.16 4.06
CA ILE A 74 -8.38 2.65 4.21
C ILE A 74 -8.39 3.90 5.11
N SER A 75 -8.35 5.09 4.51
CA SER A 75 -8.38 6.38 5.20
C SER A 75 -9.76 6.76 5.76
N GLN A 76 -10.80 5.98 5.43
CA GLN A 76 -12.22 6.29 5.72
C GLN A 76 -12.87 5.29 6.69
N ILE A 77 -12.21 4.99 7.82
CA ILE A 77 -12.82 4.13 8.85
C ILE A 77 -14.09 4.78 9.45
N GLU A 78 -14.14 6.11 9.52
CA GLU A 78 -15.29 6.84 10.05
C GLU A 78 -16.53 6.78 9.14
N ASP A 79 -16.35 6.88 7.81
CA ASP A 79 -17.46 6.77 6.85
C ASP A 79 -18.01 5.34 6.76
N ILE A 80 -17.16 4.34 6.99
CA ILE A 80 -17.60 2.94 7.09
C ILE A 80 -18.59 2.76 8.23
N LYS A 81 -18.37 3.38 9.40
CA LYS A 81 -19.33 3.27 10.52
C LYS A 81 -20.71 3.81 10.13
N LYS A 82 -20.79 4.92 9.40
CA LYS A 82 -22.06 5.44 8.86
C LYS A 82 -22.63 4.50 7.78
N ALA A 83 -21.80 4.02 6.86
CA ALA A 83 -22.22 3.15 5.76
C ALA A 83 -22.71 1.75 6.20
N LEU A 84 -22.26 1.28 7.38
CA LEU A 84 -22.65 0.01 7.99
C LEU A 84 -23.90 0.11 8.87
N GLN A 85 -24.36 1.32 9.23
CA GLN A 85 -25.55 1.47 10.06
C GLN A 85 -26.78 0.83 9.41
N GLY A 86 -27.48 0.00 10.18
CA GLY A 86 -28.69 -0.66 9.72
C GLY A 86 -28.44 -1.69 8.62
N LYS A 87 -27.23 -2.27 8.53
CA LYS A 87 -26.92 -3.41 7.66
C LYS A 87 -26.41 -4.58 8.48
N VAL A 88 -26.86 -5.77 8.13
CA VAL A 88 -26.43 -7.04 8.71
C VAL A 88 -25.75 -7.84 7.62
N TYR A 89 -24.56 -8.36 7.89
CA TYR A 89 -23.80 -9.15 6.94
C TYR A 89 -23.56 -10.57 7.45
N ASN A 90 -23.43 -11.54 6.54
CA ASN A 90 -22.92 -12.86 6.89
C ASN A 90 -21.38 -12.89 6.92
N LEU A 91 -20.79 -14.04 7.25
CA LEU A 91 -19.33 -14.19 7.32
C LEU A 91 -18.62 -14.06 5.97
N LEU A 92 -19.35 -14.15 4.86
CA LEU A 92 -18.85 -13.92 3.50
C LEU A 92 -18.91 -12.43 3.11
N GLY A 93 -19.35 -11.54 4.02
CA GLY A 93 -19.46 -10.11 3.74
C GLY A 93 -20.69 -9.72 2.89
N GLN A 94 -21.66 -10.62 2.71
CA GLN A 94 -22.89 -10.33 1.97
C GLN A 94 -23.91 -9.64 2.88
N CYS A 95 -24.55 -8.56 2.41
CA CYS A 95 -25.62 -7.89 3.15
C CYS A 95 -26.90 -8.74 3.10
N VAL A 96 -27.34 -9.23 4.26
CA VAL A 96 -28.48 -10.16 4.41
C VAL A 96 -29.71 -9.53 5.08
N GLY A 97 -29.63 -8.27 5.49
CA GLY A 97 -30.78 -7.58 6.07
C GLY A 97 -30.45 -6.21 6.62
N LYS A 98 -31.51 -5.53 7.09
CA LYS A 98 -31.40 -4.22 7.76
C LYS A 98 -31.54 -4.29 9.29
N SER A 99 -31.82 -5.49 9.81
CA SER A 99 -32.04 -5.77 11.22
C SER A 99 -31.78 -7.26 11.49
N PRO A 100 -31.33 -7.64 12.69
CA PRO A 100 -31.22 -9.05 13.07
C PRO A 100 -32.59 -9.73 13.25
N LYS A 101 -33.69 -8.98 13.36
CA LYS A 101 -35.03 -9.56 13.54
C LYS A 101 -35.44 -10.37 12.32
N GLY A 102 -35.86 -11.62 12.54
CA GLY A 102 -36.34 -12.52 11.49
C GLY A 102 -35.23 -13.27 10.73
N LEU A 103 -33.95 -13.06 11.10
CA LEU A 103 -32.86 -13.89 10.60
C LEU A 103 -32.80 -15.23 11.35
N SER A 104 -32.36 -16.27 10.65
CA SER A 104 -32.08 -17.58 11.23
C SER A 104 -30.99 -17.50 12.30
N LYS A 105 -30.92 -18.52 13.16
CA LYS A 105 -29.85 -18.65 14.16
C LYS A 105 -28.49 -18.74 13.48
N GLY A 106 -27.49 -18.02 14.00
CA GLY A 106 -26.16 -17.99 13.39
C GLY A 106 -25.29 -16.81 13.80
N VAL A 107 -24.13 -16.69 13.15
CA VAL A 107 -23.16 -15.61 13.37
C VAL A 107 -23.26 -14.58 12.24
N TYR A 108 -23.38 -13.31 12.62
CA TYR A 108 -23.54 -12.18 11.70
C TYR A 108 -22.57 -11.04 12.04
N ILE A 109 -22.29 -10.17 11.09
CA ILE A 109 -21.55 -8.92 11.29
C ILE A 109 -22.55 -7.76 11.30
N ILE A 110 -22.63 -7.04 12.42
CA ILE A 110 -23.50 -5.88 12.61
C ILE A 110 -22.63 -4.74 13.14
N ASN A 111 -22.61 -3.59 12.45
CA ASN A 111 -21.76 -2.44 12.80
C ASN A 111 -20.28 -2.84 13.05
N GLY A 112 -19.76 -3.75 12.21
CA GLY A 112 -18.37 -4.24 12.30
C GLY A 112 -18.11 -5.25 13.43
N LYS A 113 -19.13 -5.69 14.18
CA LYS A 113 -18.98 -6.67 15.28
C LYS A 113 -19.67 -7.98 14.95
N LYS A 114 -19.06 -9.10 15.36
CA LYS A 114 -19.67 -10.44 15.32
C LYS A 114 -20.78 -10.50 16.37
N VAL A 115 -21.98 -10.91 15.97
CA VAL A 115 -23.17 -11.06 16.82
C VAL A 115 -23.78 -12.43 16.58
N ILE A 116 -24.18 -13.11 17.66
CA ILE A 116 -24.87 -14.41 17.60
C ILE A 116 -26.38 -14.17 17.72
N ILE A 117 -27.14 -14.61 16.72
CA ILE A 117 -28.60 -14.69 16.78
C ILE A 117 -28.96 -16.10 17.25
N LYS A 118 -29.73 -16.20 18.34
CA LYS A 118 -30.09 -17.45 19.03
C LYS A 118 -31.48 -17.95 18.68
#